data_AF-R9IXL3-F1
#
_entry.id   AF-R9IXL3-F1
#
_cell.length_a   1.000
_cell.length_b   1.000
_cell.length_c   1.000
_cell.angle_alpha   90.00
_cell.angle_beta   90.00
_cell.angle_gamma   90.00
#
_symmetry.space_group_name_H-M   'P 1'
#
loop_
_entity.id
_entity.type
_entity.pdbx_description
1 polymer ?
#
loop_
_entity_poly.entity_id
_entity_poly.type
_entity_poly.pdbx_seq_one_letter_code
_entity_poly.pdbx_strand_id
1 'polypeptide(L)'
;MEKRYYIAYGSNLNIPQMRMRCPGARIIGTSVIEGYRLLFKGSRTGSYLTIEPQEGARVPVAAWEVSAENEVALDRYEGFPTFYYKKEMELPLKGIKTGKVRRRRVFVYIMHEDRPLGLPSRSYMETCRQGYRSFGFDEAFLERAYADSAAGEAREFPGGWKAGDACFLVTNRKNGCTGAYTVRAFDGRYFCLQNRNGSQCRASAGRMFRSREAALGREADAE
;
A
#
# COMPACT_ATOMS: atom_id res chain seq x y z
N MET A 1 -31.93 -4.60 -10.28
CA MET A 1 -30.49 -4.73 -9.95
C MET A 1 -30.18 -3.91 -8.72
N GLU A 2 -29.47 -4.50 -7.75
CA GLU A 2 -29.04 -3.80 -6.55
C GLU A 2 -27.92 -2.81 -6.92
N LYS A 3 -27.98 -1.59 -6.37
CA LYS A 3 -26.99 -0.54 -6.66
C LYS A 3 -25.70 -0.83 -5.90
N ARG A 4 -24.59 -0.90 -6.61
CA ARG A 4 -23.23 -1.06 -6.05
C ARG A 4 -22.59 0.31 -5.81
N TYR A 5 -21.89 0.44 -4.69
CA TYR A 5 -21.19 1.67 -4.32
C TYR A 5 -19.70 1.38 -4.11
N TYR A 6 -18.87 2.01 -4.92
CA TYR A 6 -17.42 1.96 -4.81
C TYR A 6 -16.92 3.20 -4.06
N ILE A 7 -16.03 3.04 -3.09
CA ILE A 7 -15.35 4.18 -2.45
C ILE A 7 -13.91 4.33 -2.93
N ALA A 8 -13.56 5.53 -3.38
CA ALA A 8 -12.22 5.90 -3.81
C ALA A 8 -11.53 6.76 -2.75
N TYR A 9 -10.25 6.50 -2.51
CA TYR A 9 -9.37 7.29 -1.63
C TYR A 9 -8.11 7.81 -2.35
N GLY A 10 -7.86 7.37 -3.59
CA GLY A 10 -6.65 7.66 -4.37
C GLY A 10 -6.93 8.20 -5.77
N SER A 11 -6.24 7.71 -6.80
CA SER A 11 -6.33 8.23 -8.18
C SER A 11 -7.74 8.19 -8.78
N ASN A 12 -8.61 7.29 -8.34
CA ASN A 12 -10.01 7.25 -8.76
C ASN A 12 -10.86 8.41 -8.20
N LEU A 13 -10.28 9.28 -7.36
CA LEU A 13 -10.85 10.60 -7.05
C LEU A 13 -10.68 11.60 -8.21
N ASN A 14 -9.77 11.36 -9.15
CA ASN A 14 -9.63 12.18 -10.34
C ASN A 14 -10.83 11.94 -11.28
N ILE A 15 -11.75 12.91 -11.33
CA ILE A 15 -13.02 12.79 -12.06
C ILE A 15 -12.82 12.47 -13.56
N PRO A 16 -11.92 13.15 -14.30
CA PRO A 16 -11.64 12.80 -15.70
C PRO A 16 -11.18 11.35 -15.88
N GLN A 17 -10.26 10.88 -15.06
CA GLN A 17 -9.79 9.49 -15.14
C GLN A 17 -10.89 8.48 -14.78
N MET A 18 -11.69 8.78 -13.74
CA MET A 18 -12.80 7.91 -13.36
C MET A 18 -13.86 7.82 -14.45
N ARG A 19 -14.17 8.93 -15.14
CA ARG A 19 -15.11 8.94 -16.27
C ARG A 19 -14.59 8.16 -17.47
N MET A 20 -13.28 8.17 -17.72
CA MET A 20 -12.67 7.36 -18.77
C MET A 20 -12.78 5.86 -18.47
N ARG A 21 -12.54 5.45 -17.22
CA ARG A 21 -12.61 4.05 -16.78
C ARG A 21 -14.04 3.53 -16.68
N CYS A 22 -14.92 4.36 -16.14
CA CYS A 22 -16.31 4.01 -15.84
C CYS A 22 -17.24 5.14 -16.31
N PRO A 23 -17.59 5.20 -17.60
CA PRO A 23 -18.41 6.29 -18.15
C PRO A 23 -19.79 6.42 -17.48
N GLY A 24 -20.34 5.32 -16.97
CA GLY A 24 -21.62 5.30 -16.27
C GLY A 24 -21.55 5.58 -14.76
N ALA A 25 -20.35 5.76 -14.18
CA ALA A 25 -20.20 5.95 -12.74
C ALA A 25 -20.72 7.33 -12.32
N ARG A 26 -21.44 7.37 -11.19
CA ARG A 26 -22.05 8.60 -10.66
C ARG A 26 -21.54 8.90 -9.27
N ILE A 27 -21.11 10.13 -9.04
CA ILE A 27 -20.74 10.59 -7.69
C ILE A 27 -22.00 10.66 -6.82
N ILE A 28 -21.97 9.98 -5.68
CA ILE A 28 -23.09 9.93 -4.72
C ILE A 28 -22.85 10.82 -3.51
N GLY A 29 -21.62 10.83 -3.00
CA GLY A 29 -21.31 11.50 -1.75
C GLY A 29 -19.87 11.29 -1.31
N THR A 30 -19.58 11.76 -0.11
CA THR A 30 -18.30 11.55 0.56
C THR A 30 -18.51 10.89 1.92
N SER A 31 -17.47 10.29 2.45
CA SER A 31 -17.44 9.67 3.77
C SER A 31 -16.03 9.71 4.32
N VAL A 32 -15.87 9.25 5.55
CA VAL A 32 -14.59 8.96 6.17
C VAL A 32 -14.58 7.48 6.55
N ILE A 33 -13.44 6.81 6.35
CA ILE A 33 -13.15 5.49 6.90
C ILE A 33 -12.35 5.72 8.18
N GLU A 34 -12.92 5.39 9.33
CA GLU A 34 -12.24 5.46 10.63
C GLU A 34 -11.41 4.20 10.89
N GLY A 35 -10.32 4.35 11.63
CA GLY A 35 -9.41 3.25 11.98
C GLY A 35 -8.50 2.82 10.82
N TYR A 36 -8.32 3.67 9.80
CA TYR A 36 -7.44 3.41 8.66
C TYR A 36 -6.52 4.60 8.39
N ARG A 37 -5.32 4.30 7.91
CA ARG A 37 -4.37 5.28 7.36
C ARG A 37 -4.14 5.06 5.87
N LEU A 38 -3.62 6.08 5.20
CA LEU A 38 -3.12 5.98 3.82
C LEU A 38 -1.63 5.67 3.81
N LEU A 39 -1.22 4.85 2.87
CA LEU A 39 0.18 4.52 2.59
C LEU A 39 0.40 4.41 1.08
N PHE A 40 1.64 4.50 0.66
CA PHE A 40 2.06 4.17 -0.69
C PHE A 40 2.85 2.87 -0.70
N LYS A 41 2.49 1.97 -1.60
CA LYS A 41 3.13 0.68 -1.76
C LYS A 41 3.66 0.47 -3.15
N GLY A 42 4.87 -0.10 -3.21
CA GLY A 42 5.58 -0.36 -4.44
C GLY A 42 4.91 -1.46 -5.29
N SER A 43 4.95 -1.25 -6.59
CA SER A 43 4.57 -2.20 -7.63
C SER A 43 5.65 -2.26 -8.71
N ARG A 44 5.44 -3.11 -9.73
CA ARG A 44 6.35 -3.19 -10.88
C ARG A 44 6.44 -1.87 -11.67
N THR A 45 5.43 -1.02 -11.60
CA THR A 45 5.27 0.18 -12.44
C THR A 45 5.33 1.49 -11.67
N GLY A 46 5.56 1.44 -10.36
CA GLY A 46 5.55 2.61 -9.46
C GLY A 46 4.86 2.31 -8.14
N SER A 47 4.65 3.33 -7.31
CA SER A 47 3.98 3.15 -6.01
C SER A 47 2.61 3.83 -5.99
N TYR A 48 1.63 3.16 -5.41
CA TYR A 48 0.23 3.59 -5.43
C TYR A 48 -0.36 3.59 -4.03
N LEU A 49 -1.42 4.40 -3.84
CA LEU A 49 -2.10 4.52 -2.57
C LEU A 49 -2.77 3.21 -2.15
N THR A 50 -2.71 2.92 -0.87
CA THR A 50 -3.51 1.90 -0.21
C THR A 50 -3.96 2.38 1.15
N ILE A 51 -4.87 1.63 1.78
CA ILE A 51 -5.29 1.84 3.15
C ILE A 51 -4.93 0.64 4.02
N GLU A 52 -4.48 0.92 5.24
CA GLU A 52 -4.21 -0.12 6.24
C GLU A 52 -4.86 0.25 7.58
N PRO A 53 -5.24 -0.73 8.41
CA PRO A 53 -5.74 -0.47 9.75
C PRO A 53 -4.73 0.32 10.59
N GLN A 54 -5.19 1.40 11.20
CA GLN A 54 -4.46 2.16 12.22
C GLN A 54 -5.48 2.84 13.14
N GLU A 55 -5.45 2.47 14.42
CA GLU A 55 -6.33 3.04 15.44
C GLU A 55 -6.17 4.57 15.53
N GLY A 56 -7.29 5.29 15.65
CA GLY A 56 -7.32 6.75 15.68
C GLY A 56 -6.97 7.46 14.36
N ALA A 57 -6.61 6.74 13.29
CA ALA A 57 -6.44 7.31 11.95
C ALA A 57 -7.74 7.32 11.16
N ARG A 58 -7.79 8.16 10.12
CA ARG A 58 -8.96 8.29 9.26
C ARG A 58 -8.58 8.56 7.80
N VAL A 59 -9.44 8.13 6.88
CA VAL A 59 -9.25 8.33 5.43
C VAL A 59 -10.49 8.97 4.80
N PRO A 60 -10.40 10.17 4.20
CA PRO A 60 -11.50 10.75 3.45
C PRO A 60 -11.70 9.99 2.13
N VAL A 61 -12.95 9.71 1.79
CA VAL A 61 -13.31 8.95 0.58
C VAL A 61 -14.49 9.57 -0.16
N ALA A 62 -14.51 9.38 -1.48
CA ALA A 62 -15.66 9.69 -2.32
C ALA A 62 -16.34 8.40 -2.78
N ALA A 63 -17.68 8.38 -2.75
CA ALA A 63 -18.49 7.25 -3.15
C ALA A 63 -19.06 7.44 -4.56
N TRP A 64 -18.87 6.41 -5.38
CA TRP A 64 -19.35 6.28 -6.75
C TRP A 64 -20.41 5.18 -6.83
N GLU A 65 -21.58 5.47 -7.38
CA GLU A 65 -22.52 4.45 -7.84
C GLU A 65 -22.00 3.87 -9.15
N VAL A 66 -21.83 2.55 -9.18
CA VAL A 66 -21.25 1.83 -10.32
C VAL A 66 -22.22 0.73 -10.78
N SER A 67 -22.27 0.50 -12.09
CA SER A 67 -22.97 -0.66 -12.66
C SER A 67 -22.08 -1.91 -12.60
N ALA A 68 -22.62 -3.07 -12.96
CA ALA A 68 -21.84 -4.30 -13.03
C ALA A 68 -20.69 -4.19 -14.06
N GLU A 69 -20.91 -3.51 -15.18
CA GLU A 69 -19.90 -3.29 -16.22
C GLU A 69 -18.77 -2.39 -15.71
N ASN A 70 -19.12 -1.34 -14.94
CA ASN A 70 -18.14 -0.49 -14.28
C ASN A 70 -17.32 -1.26 -13.24
N GLU A 71 -17.95 -2.14 -12.45
CA GLU A 71 -17.24 -2.99 -11.48
C GLU A 71 -16.24 -3.91 -12.19
N VAL A 72 -16.61 -4.53 -13.31
CA VAL A 72 -15.70 -5.37 -14.11
C VAL A 72 -14.54 -4.54 -14.68
N ALA A 73 -14.80 -3.30 -15.13
CA ALA A 73 -13.76 -2.40 -15.61
C ALA A 73 -12.77 -2.01 -14.49
N LEU A 74 -13.29 -1.75 -13.28
CA LEU A 74 -12.47 -1.48 -12.09
C LEU A 74 -11.66 -2.71 -11.69
N ASP A 75 -12.25 -3.90 -11.66
CA ASP A 75 -11.54 -5.14 -11.33
C ASP A 75 -10.33 -5.36 -12.25
N ARG A 76 -10.49 -5.12 -13.56
CA ARG A 76 -9.38 -5.18 -14.52
C ARG A 76 -8.33 -4.11 -14.27
N TYR A 77 -8.76 -2.88 -14.00
CA TYR A 77 -7.86 -1.74 -13.78
C TYR A 77 -7.02 -1.91 -12.49
N GLU A 78 -7.64 -2.35 -11.40
CA GLU A 78 -7.01 -2.56 -10.11
C GLU A 78 -6.22 -3.87 -10.04
N GLY A 79 -6.26 -4.71 -11.09
CA GLY A 79 -5.59 -6.02 -11.11
C GLY A 79 -6.15 -6.98 -10.07
N PHE A 80 -7.45 -6.92 -9.80
CA PHE A 80 -8.14 -7.79 -8.84
C PHE A 80 -8.09 -9.27 -9.30
N PRO A 81 -7.89 -10.24 -8.38
CA PRO A 81 -7.62 -10.09 -6.94
C PRO A 81 -6.13 -10.04 -6.57
N THR A 82 -5.22 -10.12 -7.55
CA THR A 82 -3.79 -10.32 -7.31
C THR A 82 -3.07 -9.05 -6.83
N PHE A 83 -3.48 -7.89 -7.33
CA PHE A 83 -2.82 -6.62 -7.00
C PHE A 83 -3.55 -5.90 -5.86
N TYR A 84 -4.85 -5.70 -6.01
CA TYR A 84 -5.76 -5.30 -4.94
C TYR A 84 -6.83 -6.37 -4.71
N TYR A 85 -7.25 -6.52 -3.46
CA TYR A 85 -8.44 -7.28 -3.09
C TYR A 85 -9.61 -6.33 -2.81
N LYS A 86 -10.85 -6.85 -2.93
CA LYS A 86 -12.07 -6.11 -2.62
C LYS A 86 -12.47 -6.36 -1.16
N LYS A 87 -12.80 -5.30 -0.44
CA LYS A 87 -13.36 -5.36 0.91
C LYS A 87 -14.70 -4.64 0.95
N GLU A 88 -15.71 -5.33 1.46
CA GLU A 88 -17.03 -4.75 1.73
C GLU A 88 -17.00 -4.07 3.11
N MET A 89 -17.64 -2.91 3.23
CA MET A 89 -17.81 -2.17 4.48
C MET A 89 -19.11 -1.36 4.46
N GLU A 90 -19.55 -0.90 5.63
CA GLU A 90 -20.73 -0.06 5.74
C GLU A 90 -20.35 1.32 6.24
N LEU A 91 -20.58 2.34 5.41
CA LEU A 91 -20.17 3.71 5.70
C LEU A 91 -21.35 4.70 5.67
N PRO A 92 -21.34 5.74 6.53
CA PRO A 92 -22.28 6.84 6.47
C PRO A 92 -21.92 7.80 5.33
N LEU A 93 -22.57 7.65 4.17
CA LEU A 93 -22.31 8.53 3.02
C LEU A 93 -23.10 9.84 3.14
N LYS A 94 -22.40 10.98 3.12
CA LYS A 94 -22.99 12.31 3.00
C LYS A 94 -23.27 12.61 1.53
N GLY A 95 -24.54 12.66 1.14
CA GLY A 95 -24.94 12.88 -0.24
C GLY A 95 -24.55 14.27 -0.74
N ILE A 96 -23.87 14.36 -1.89
CA ILE A 96 -23.39 15.65 -2.45
C ILE A 96 -24.55 16.58 -2.84
N LYS A 97 -25.67 16.03 -3.32
CA LYS A 97 -26.84 16.83 -3.72
C LYS A 97 -27.78 17.19 -2.58
N THR A 98 -27.90 16.31 -1.58
CA THR A 98 -28.95 16.41 -0.56
C THR A 98 -28.42 16.80 0.81
N GLY A 99 -27.11 16.69 1.05
CA GLY A 99 -26.48 16.85 2.35
C GLY A 99 -26.84 15.76 3.37
N LYS A 100 -27.79 14.87 3.06
CA LYS A 100 -28.27 13.83 3.96
C LYS A 100 -27.26 12.71 4.08
N VAL A 101 -27.03 12.27 5.31
CA VAL A 101 -26.18 11.12 5.61
C VAL A 101 -27.02 9.85 5.56
N ARG A 102 -26.54 8.83 4.83
CA ARG A 102 -27.18 7.51 4.78
C ARG A 102 -26.13 6.42 4.88
N ARG A 103 -26.35 5.43 5.74
CA ARG A 103 -25.52 4.23 5.79
C ARG A 103 -25.73 3.41 4.53
N ARG A 104 -24.65 3.04 3.85
CA ARG A 104 -24.67 2.19 2.66
C ARG A 104 -23.56 1.15 2.74
N ARG A 105 -23.87 -0.04 2.23
CA ARG A 105 -22.86 -1.04 1.90
C ARG A 105 -22.06 -0.54 0.71
N VAL A 106 -20.74 -0.52 0.87
CA VAL A 106 -19.79 -0.05 -0.13
C VAL A 106 -18.64 -1.04 -0.22
N PHE A 107 -17.95 -1.06 -1.36
CA PHE A 107 -16.72 -1.82 -1.51
C PHE A 107 -15.54 -0.90 -1.82
N VAL A 108 -14.36 -1.36 -1.43
CA VAL A 108 -13.09 -0.66 -1.61
C VAL A 108 -12.02 -1.65 -2.09
N TYR A 109 -11.06 -1.15 -2.86
CA TYR A 109 -9.87 -1.91 -3.23
C TYR A 109 -8.77 -1.64 -2.20
N ILE A 110 -8.18 -2.69 -1.63
CA ILE A 110 -7.04 -2.60 -0.70
C ILE A 110 -5.88 -3.42 -1.28
N MET A 111 -4.68 -2.86 -1.26
CA MET A 111 -3.49 -3.52 -1.80
C MET A 111 -3.00 -4.49 -0.74
N HIS A 112 -2.53 -5.67 -1.15
CA HIS A 112 -2.03 -6.68 -0.22
C HIS A 112 -0.97 -6.11 0.74
N GLU A 113 -1.18 -6.40 2.03
CA GLU A 113 -0.47 -5.80 3.15
C GLU A 113 1.03 -6.19 3.19
N ASP A 114 1.38 -7.32 2.56
CA ASP A 114 2.74 -7.86 2.49
C ASP A 114 3.64 -7.14 1.48
N ARG A 115 3.07 -6.29 0.62
CA ARG A 115 3.85 -5.50 -0.34
C ARG A 115 4.67 -4.41 0.36
N PRO A 116 5.92 -4.16 -0.09
CA PRO A 116 6.76 -3.15 0.50
C PRO A 116 6.18 -1.76 0.27
N LEU A 117 6.46 -0.86 1.21
CA LEU A 117 6.25 0.57 1.01
C LEU A 117 7.09 1.07 -0.17
N GLY A 118 6.64 2.16 -0.77
CA GLY A 118 7.41 2.80 -1.83
C GLY A 118 6.86 4.18 -2.14
N LEU A 119 7.70 5.06 -2.68
CA LEU A 119 7.32 6.43 -2.96
C LEU A 119 6.60 6.56 -4.31
N PRO A 120 5.52 7.35 -4.40
CA PRO A 120 4.80 7.58 -5.65
C PRO A 120 5.62 8.44 -6.61
N SER A 121 5.32 8.35 -7.90
CA SER A 121 5.80 9.34 -8.86
C SER A 121 5.14 10.70 -8.61
N ARG A 122 5.83 11.79 -9.02
CA ARG A 122 5.28 13.14 -8.94
C ARG A 122 3.95 13.27 -9.71
N SER A 123 3.85 12.64 -10.88
CA SER A 123 2.63 12.66 -11.71
C SER A 123 1.45 11.93 -11.04
N TYR A 124 1.71 10.81 -10.36
CA TYR A 124 0.68 10.10 -9.60
C TYR A 124 0.21 10.90 -8.40
N MET A 125 1.15 11.51 -7.67
CA MET A 125 0.82 12.38 -6.54
C MET A 125 -0.07 13.54 -6.96
N GLU A 126 0.25 14.22 -8.07
CA GLU A 126 -0.56 15.33 -8.57
C GLU A 126 -1.96 14.87 -9.02
N THR A 127 -2.07 13.68 -9.61
CA THR A 127 -3.37 13.08 -9.96
C THR A 127 -4.25 12.92 -8.71
N CYS A 128 -3.66 12.44 -7.61
CA CYS A 128 -4.37 12.28 -6.34
C CYS A 128 -4.76 13.63 -5.75
N ARG A 129 -3.85 14.61 -5.75
CA ARG A 129 -4.13 15.99 -5.28
C ARG A 129 -5.28 16.63 -6.04
N GLN A 130 -5.33 16.51 -7.37
CA GLN A 130 -6.46 16.99 -8.17
C GLN A 130 -7.80 16.37 -7.74
N GLY A 131 -7.80 15.07 -7.41
CA GLY A 131 -8.97 14.40 -6.86
C GLY A 131 -9.36 14.96 -5.48
N TYR A 132 -8.40 15.13 -4.58
CA TYR A 132 -8.64 15.71 -3.26
C TYR A 132 -9.23 17.12 -3.34
N ARG A 133 -8.68 17.99 -4.19
CA ARG A 133 -9.21 19.34 -4.47
C ARG A 133 -10.64 19.28 -4.98
N SER A 134 -10.93 18.35 -5.91
CA SER A 134 -12.27 18.20 -6.51
C SER A 134 -13.35 17.84 -5.49
N PHE A 135 -12.99 17.14 -4.42
CA PHE A 135 -13.90 16.74 -3.34
C PHE A 135 -13.76 17.58 -2.06
N GLY A 136 -12.89 18.61 -2.06
CA GLY A 136 -12.63 19.46 -0.90
C GLY A 136 -11.96 18.73 0.26
N PHE A 137 -11.18 17.68 -0.02
CA PHE A 137 -10.41 16.95 0.98
C PHE A 137 -9.08 17.65 1.27
N ASP A 138 -8.63 17.56 2.52
CA ASP A 138 -7.35 18.10 2.96
C ASP A 138 -6.18 17.31 2.34
N GLU A 139 -5.32 17.97 1.57
CA GLU A 139 -4.15 17.34 0.94
C GLU A 139 -3.14 16.83 1.99
N ALA A 140 -3.21 17.28 3.26
CA ALA A 140 -2.34 16.80 4.33
C ALA A 140 -2.48 15.28 4.58
N PHE A 141 -3.59 14.64 4.19
CA PHE A 141 -3.70 13.18 4.21
C PHE A 141 -2.72 12.51 3.24
N LEU A 142 -2.54 13.10 2.05
CA LEU A 142 -1.58 12.60 1.06
C LEU A 142 -0.14 12.86 1.50
N GLU A 143 0.13 14.05 2.06
CA GLU A 143 1.47 14.38 2.57
C GLU A 143 1.87 13.50 3.76
N ARG A 144 0.93 13.22 4.68
CA ARG A 144 1.17 12.24 5.76
C ARG A 144 1.43 10.85 5.21
N ALA A 145 0.64 10.39 4.24
CA ALA A 145 0.87 9.09 3.61
C ALA A 145 2.25 9.00 2.96
N TYR A 146 2.70 10.08 2.31
CA TYR A 146 4.03 10.15 1.72
C TYR A 146 5.11 10.07 2.79
N ALA A 147 5.00 10.89 3.85
CA ALA A 147 5.94 10.90 4.97
C ALA A 147 5.99 9.54 5.68
N ASP A 148 4.85 8.92 5.96
CA ASP A 148 4.77 7.61 6.61
C ASP A 148 5.36 6.49 5.74
N SER A 149 5.18 6.58 4.42
CA SER A 149 5.74 5.60 3.48
C SER A 149 7.26 5.76 3.35
N ALA A 150 7.75 7.00 3.35
CA ALA A 150 9.19 7.31 3.40
C ALA A 150 9.82 6.90 4.75
N ALA A 151 9.13 7.17 5.86
CA ALA A 151 9.59 6.81 7.20
C ALA A 151 9.53 5.30 7.44
N GLY A 152 8.61 4.58 6.80
CA GLY A 152 8.57 3.12 6.84
C GLY A 152 9.71 2.46 6.06
N GLU A 153 10.26 3.10 5.03
CA GLU A 153 11.59 2.73 4.49
C GLU A 153 12.69 2.97 5.54
N ALA A 154 12.56 4.02 6.36
CA ALA A 154 13.51 4.41 7.39
C ALA A 154 13.32 3.74 8.78
N ARG A 155 12.28 2.90 8.97
CA ARG A 155 12.01 2.26 10.27
C ARG A 155 13.12 1.26 10.57
N GLU A 156 13.80 1.46 11.70
CA GLU A 156 14.72 0.48 12.25
C GLU A 156 13.92 -0.74 12.73
N PHE A 157 14.12 -1.85 12.03
CA PHE A 157 13.72 -3.19 12.41
C PHE A 157 14.61 -3.71 13.56
N PRO A 158 14.18 -4.77 14.28
CA PRO A 158 14.94 -5.34 15.39
C PRO A 158 16.39 -5.65 15.02
N GLY A 159 17.37 -5.24 15.85
CA GLY A 159 18.80 -5.38 15.52
C GLY A 159 19.35 -4.27 14.61
N GLY A 160 18.67 -3.12 14.55
CA GLY A 160 19.10 -1.92 13.83
C GLY A 160 19.07 -2.06 12.30
N TRP A 161 18.30 -3.00 11.77
CA TRP A 161 18.17 -3.22 10.33
C TRP A 161 17.22 -2.21 9.71
N LYS A 162 17.47 -1.72 8.51
CA LYS A 162 16.57 -0.81 7.78
C LYS A 162 16.15 -1.41 6.45
N ALA A 163 15.05 -0.94 5.88
CA ALA A 163 14.70 -1.33 4.52
C ALA A 163 15.80 -0.79 3.58
N GLY A 164 16.29 -1.64 2.69
CA GLY A 164 17.42 -1.32 1.82
C GLY A 164 18.78 -1.82 2.33
N ASP A 165 18.90 -2.21 3.60
CA ASP A 165 20.16 -2.75 4.13
C ASP A 165 20.56 -4.04 3.39
N ALA A 166 21.85 -4.17 3.10
CA ALA A 166 22.42 -5.43 2.61
C ALA A 166 22.56 -6.41 3.77
N CYS A 167 22.08 -7.64 3.58
CA CYS A 167 22.24 -8.72 4.54
C CYS A 167 22.70 -10.00 3.84
N PHE A 168 23.42 -10.83 4.58
CA PHE A 168 23.94 -12.11 4.11
C PHE A 168 23.27 -13.24 4.88
N LEU A 169 22.82 -14.26 4.15
CA LEU A 169 22.28 -15.49 4.73
C LEU A 169 23.22 -16.64 4.44
N VAL A 170 23.43 -17.53 5.41
CA VAL A 170 24.11 -18.80 5.17
C VAL A 170 23.15 -19.76 4.46
N THR A 171 23.46 -20.09 3.20
CA THR A 171 22.67 -21.01 2.38
C THR A 171 23.17 -22.45 2.50
N ASN A 172 24.46 -22.65 2.79
CA ASN A 172 25.03 -23.95 3.13
C ASN A 172 26.23 -23.78 4.06
N ARG A 173 26.09 -24.20 5.33
CA ARG A 173 27.16 -24.13 6.33
C ARG A 173 28.36 -25.02 6.00
N LYS A 174 28.13 -26.24 5.47
CA LYS A 174 29.21 -27.19 5.16
C LYS A 174 30.14 -26.69 4.05
N ASN A 175 29.59 -25.90 3.13
CA ASN A 175 30.32 -25.40 1.95
C ASN A 175 30.70 -23.91 2.06
N GLY A 176 30.43 -23.27 3.21
CA GLY A 176 30.68 -21.84 3.38
C GLY A 176 29.96 -20.95 2.35
N CYS A 177 28.76 -21.36 1.91
CA CYS A 177 27.99 -20.61 0.92
C CYS A 177 27.07 -19.59 1.59
N THR A 178 27.16 -18.35 1.13
CA THR A 178 26.33 -17.23 1.58
C THR A 178 25.61 -16.59 0.40
N GLY A 179 24.32 -16.30 0.55
CA GLY A 179 23.58 -15.48 -0.41
C GLY A 179 23.50 -14.03 0.07
N ALA A 180 23.67 -13.07 -0.85
CA ALA A 180 23.44 -11.66 -0.59
C ALA A 180 21.99 -11.29 -0.88
N TYR A 181 21.36 -10.59 0.07
CA TYR A 181 19.98 -10.15 0.00
C TYR A 181 19.85 -8.70 0.48
N THR A 182 18.75 -8.06 0.10
CA THR A 182 18.36 -6.74 0.58
C THR A 182 17.16 -6.88 1.51
N VAL A 183 17.23 -6.25 2.68
CA VAL A 183 16.11 -6.19 3.63
C VAL A 183 15.00 -5.33 3.04
N ARG A 184 13.76 -5.83 3.05
CA ARG A 184 12.60 -5.11 2.51
C ARG A 184 11.61 -4.68 3.58
N ALA A 185 11.30 -5.58 4.51
CA ALA A 185 10.32 -5.35 5.56
C ALA A 185 10.55 -6.30 6.74
N PHE A 186 9.84 -6.06 7.84
CA PHE A 186 9.73 -6.94 8.99
C PHE A 186 8.24 -7.14 9.32
N ASP A 187 7.78 -8.40 9.32
CA ASP A 187 6.35 -8.74 9.49
C ASP A 187 5.93 -8.89 10.97
N GLY A 188 6.81 -8.54 11.91
CA GLY A 188 6.64 -8.75 13.34
C GLY A 188 7.32 -10.02 13.87
N ARG A 189 7.69 -10.96 12.98
CA ARG A 189 8.38 -12.21 13.34
C ARG A 189 9.58 -12.54 12.46
N TYR A 190 9.49 -12.26 11.17
CA TYR A 190 10.51 -12.53 10.16
C TYR A 190 10.79 -11.29 9.31
N PHE A 191 12.02 -11.22 8.81
CA PHE A 191 12.45 -10.26 7.80
C PHE A 191 12.10 -10.78 6.41
N CYS A 192 11.49 -9.94 5.60
CA CYS A 192 11.29 -10.16 4.17
C CYS A 192 12.53 -9.67 3.42
N LEU A 193 13.18 -10.56 2.68
CA LEU A 193 14.46 -10.34 2.01
C LEU A 193 14.31 -10.58 0.51
N GLN A 194 15.09 -9.88 -0.29
CA GLN A 194 15.10 -10.05 -1.75
C GLN A 194 16.52 -10.24 -2.27
N ASN A 195 16.75 -11.23 -3.13
CA ASN A 195 18.05 -11.40 -3.80
C ASN A 195 18.15 -10.52 -5.06
N ARG A 196 19.35 -10.47 -5.66
CA ARG A 196 19.61 -9.70 -6.90
C ARG A 196 18.71 -10.11 -8.08
N ASN A 197 18.23 -11.35 -8.11
CA ASN A 197 17.36 -11.86 -9.17
C ASN A 197 15.87 -11.56 -8.89
N GLY A 198 15.57 -10.81 -7.83
CA GLY A 198 14.21 -10.42 -7.45
C GLY A 198 13.44 -11.48 -6.65
N SER A 199 14.01 -12.66 -6.41
CA SER A 199 13.39 -13.71 -5.60
C SER A 199 13.34 -13.31 -4.12
N GLN A 200 12.20 -13.55 -3.49
CA GLN A 200 11.93 -13.17 -2.11
C GLN A 200 12.03 -14.36 -1.17
N CYS A 201 12.59 -14.15 0.02
CA CYS A 201 12.62 -15.15 1.08
C CYS A 201 12.37 -14.50 2.45
N ARG A 202 12.10 -15.33 3.46
CA ARG A 202 11.90 -14.88 4.85
C ARG A 202 12.97 -15.47 5.76
N ALA A 203 13.50 -14.66 6.68
CA ALA A 203 14.50 -15.10 7.65
C ALA A 203 14.27 -14.46 9.02
N SER A 204 14.66 -15.16 10.09
CA SER A 204 14.71 -14.56 11.43
C SER A 204 15.98 -13.73 11.59
N ALA A 205 15.98 -12.78 12.53
CA ALA A 205 17.12 -11.90 12.81
C ALA A 205 18.44 -12.67 12.99
N GLY A 206 18.42 -13.77 13.76
CA GLY A 206 19.61 -14.58 14.03
C GLY A 206 20.18 -15.35 12.84
N ARG A 207 19.56 -15.27 11.67
CA ARG A 207 20.07 -15.86 10.41
C ARG A 207 20.66 -14.82 9.47
N MET A 208 20.58 -13.53 9.81
CA MET A 208 21.00 -12.41 8.99
C MET A 208 22.31 -11.82 9.53
N PHE A 209 23.25 -11.59 8.63
CA PHE A 209 24.56 -11.04 8.96
C PHE A 209 24.87 -9.79 8.12
N ARG A 210 25.64 -8.86 8.67
CA ARG A 210 26.00 -7.58 8.02
C ARG A 210 27.09 -7.75 6.95
N SER A 211 27.90 -8.79 7.08
CA SER A 211 29.01 -9.11 6.18
C SER A 211 29.01 -10.61 5.83
N ARG A 212 29.73 -10.98 4.77
CA ARG A 212 29.93 -12.39 4.40
C ARG A 212 30.82 -13.09 5.43
N GLU A 213 31.77 -12.35 5.98
CA GLU A 213 32.76 -12.77 6.96
C GLU A 213 32.07 -13.14 8.28
N ALA A 214 31.16 -12.28 8.78
CA ALA A 214 30.32 -12.56 9.95
C ALA A 214 29.45 -13.81 9.75
N ALA A 215 28.86 -13.96 8.56
CA ALA A 215 28.03 -15.13 8.23
C ALA A 215 28.82 -16.45 8.25
N LEU A 216 30.12 -16.39 7.92
CA LEU A 216 31.02 -17.54 7.90
C LEU A 216 31.80 -17.74 9.21
N GLY A 217 31.61 -16.87 10.21
CA GLY A 217 32.30 -16.93 11.50
C GLY A 217 33.79 -16.60 11.41
N ARG A 218 34.20 -15.77 10.45
CA ARG A 218 35.62 -15.40 10.23
C ARG A 218 36.06 -14.10 10.90
N GLU A 219 35.19 -13.47 11.69
CA GLU A 219 35.47 -12.20 12.39
C GLU A 219 36.17 -12.37 13.76
N ALA A 220 36.60 -13.58 14.14
CA ALA A 220 37.16 -13.86 15.46
C ALA A 220 38.71 -13.99 15.55
N ASP A 221 39.45 -13.71 14.47
CA ASP A 221 40.92 -13.87 14.46
C ASP A 221 41.65 -12.56 14.07
N ALA A 222 41.29 -11.45 14.72
CA ALA A 222 42.04 -10.20 14.64
C ALA A 222 42.10 -9.54 16.03
N GLU A 223 42.87 -10.15 16.93
CA GLU A 223 43.52 -9.47 18.05
C GLU A 223 45.02 -9.73 17.98
#